data_AF-F7S211-F1
#
_entry.id   AF-F7S211-F1
#
_cell.length_a   1.000
_cell.length_b   1.000
_cell.length_c   1.000
_cell.angle_alpha   90.00
_cell.angle_beta   90.00
_cell.angle_gamma   90.00
#
_symmetry.space_group_name_H-M   'P 1'
#
loop_
_entity.id
_entity.type
_entity.pdbx_description
1 polymer ?
#
loop_
_entity_poly.entity_id
_entity_poly.type
_entity_poly.pdbx_seq_one_letter_code
_entity_poly.pdbx_strand_id
1 'polypeptide(L)'
;MVDRKGAADRQHDRLIDDIETRSRRRTLTIEMPEADLRRAARSLASRADWIMAKRERDSVLRAQADIEARHCRRIAEALAGLIREGN
;
A
#
# COMPACT_ATOMS: atom_id res chain seq x y z
N MET A 1 -40.87 -18.86 0.11
CA MET A 1 -40.77 -17.69 -0.81
C MET A 1 -39.59 -16.86 -0.31
N VAL A 2 -38.49 -16.80 -1.06
CA VAL A 2 -37.30 -16.05 -0.63
C VAL A 2 -37.63 -14.56 -0.68
N ASP A 3 -37.47 -13.86 0.44
CA ASP A 3 -37.64 -12.41 0.52
C ASP A 3 -36.53 -11.73 -0.31
N ARG A 4 -36.84 -11.54 -1.59
CA ARG A 4 -35.94 -10.90 -2.57
C ARG A 4 -35.63 -9.46 -2.19
N LYS A 5 -36.56 -8.79 -1.51
CA LYS A 5 -36.39 -7.42 -1.05
C LYS A 5 -35.39 -7.37 0.09
N GLY A 6 -35.57 -8.18 1.13
CA GLY A 6 -34.61 -8.29 2.22
C GLY A 6 -33.23 -8.81 1.80
N ALA A 7 -33.11 -9.55 0.69
CA ALA A 7 -31.82 -9.91 0.11
C ALA A 7 -31.15 -8.75 -0.65
N ALA A 8 -31.93 -7.96 -1.40
CA ALA A 8 -31.45 -6.79 -2.11
C ALA A 8 -31.00 -5.68 -1.15
N ASP A 9 -31.76 -5.44 -0.07
CA ASP A 9 -31.43 -4.43 0.94
C ASP A 9 -30.10 -4.76 1.64
N ARG A 10 -29.88 -6.03 2.01
CA ARG A 10 -28.60 -6.50 2.56
C ARG A 10 -27.42 -6.38 1.59
N GLN A 11 -27.68 -6.52 0.28
CA GLN A 11 -26.65 -6.33 -0.73
C GLN A 11 -26.32 -4.86 -0.92
N HIS A 12 -27.33 -3.99 -0.88
CA HIS A 12 -27.19 -2.54 -0.94
C HIS A 12 -26.38 -2.01 0.24
N ASP A 13 -26.69 -2.45 1.46
CA ASP A 13 -25.96 -2.02 2.67
C ASP A 13 -24.50 -2.44 2.63
N ARG A 14 -24.21 -3.67 2.16
CA ARG A 14 -22.82 -4.14 1.97
C ARG A 14 -22.05 -3.31 0.94
N LEU A 15 -22.71 -2.93 -0.15
CA LEU A 15 -22.08 -2.09 -1.18
C LEU A 15 -21.77 -0.70 -0.64
N ILE A 16 -22.68 -0.13 0.15
CA ILE A 16 -22.46 1.16 0.84
C ILE A 16 -21.31 1.03 1.83
N ASP A 17 -21.28 -0.01 2.67
CA ASP A 17 -20.20 -0.24 3.63
C ASP A 17 -18.84 -0.42 2.95
N ASP A 18 -18.78 -1.12 1.81
CA ASP A 18 -17.56 -1.28 1.02
C ASP A 18 -17.13 0.04 0.37
N ILE A 19 -18.07 0.84 -0.14
CA ILE A 19 -17.81 2.17 -0.69
C ILE A 19 -17.32 3.11 0.40
N GLU A 20 -17.97 3.14 1.56
CA GLU A 20 -17.56 3.93 2.72
C GLU A 20 -16.21 3.48 3.26
N THR A 21 -15.95 2.18 3.37
CA THR A 21 -14.66 1.66 3.82
C THR A 21 -13.55 2.02 2.84
N ARG A 22 -13.80 1.89 1.53
CA ARG A 22 -12.87 2.29 0.48
C ARG A 22 -12.70 3.81 0.43
N SER A 23 -13.76 4.57 0.67
CA SER A 23 -13.73 6.03 0.77
C SER A 23 -12.94 6.46 1.99
N ARG A 24 -13.18 5.93 3.19
CA ARG A 24 -12.39 6.18 4.42
C ARG A 24 -10.92 5.80 4.23
N ARG A 25 -10.63 4.68 3.56
CA ARG A 25 -9.25 4.32 3.17
C ARG A 25 -8.63 5.32 2.18
N ARG A 26 -9.42 5.93 1.29
CA ARG A 26 -8.99 7.01 0.38
C ARG A 26 -8.90 8.37 1.08
N THR A 27 -9.75 8.64 2.09
CA THR A 27 -9.76 9.86 2.91
C THR A 27 -8.64 9.85 3.96
N LEU A 28 -8.09 8.68 4.28
CA LEU A 28 -6.74 8.53 4.84
C LEU A 28 -5.64 8.79 3.79
N THR A 29 -5.88 9.73 2.86
CA THR A 29 -4.81 10.57 2.32
C THR A 29 -4.19 11.27 3.51
N ILE A 30 -3.15 10.64 4.05
CA ILE A 30 -2.24 11.24 4.98
C ILE A 30 -1.84 12.57 4.33
N GLU A 31 -2.19 13.70 4.95
CA GLU A 31 -1.63 15.02 4.64
C GLU A 31 -0.15 15.02 5.07
N MET A 32 0.61 14.05 4.58
CA MET A 32 2.04 14.02 4.73
C MET A 32 2.57 15.07 3.77
N PRO A 33 3.34 16.06 4.25
CA PRO A 33 3.98 17.02 3.37
C PRO A 33 4.76 16.30 2.26
N GLU A 34 4.76 16.84 1.06
CA GLU A 34 5.45 16.26 -0.10
C GLU A 34 6.94 15.96 0.22
N ALA A 35 7.57 16.81 1.03
CA ALA A 35 8.93 16.61 1.52
C ALA A 35 9.10 15.32 2.35
N ASP A 36 8.12 14.98 3.17
CA ASP A 36 8.13 13.76 3.98
C ASP A 36 7.80 12.53 3.15
N LEU A 37 6.90 12.64 2.16
CA LEU A 37 6.67 11.57 1.17
C LEU A 37 7.96 11.27 0.38
N ARG A 38 8.66 12.30 -0.09
CA ARG A 38 9.95 12.16 -0.79
C ARG A 38 11.01 11.53 0.13
N ARG A 39 11.07 11.94 1.39
CA ARG A 39 12.00 11.39 2.39
C ARG A 39 11.71 9.90 2.64
N ALA A 40 10.45 9.55 2.84
CA ALA A 40 10.02 8.17 3.04
C ALA A 40 10.32 7.29 1.81
N ALA A 41 10.03 7.77 0.60
CA ALA A 41 10.35 7.06 -0.64
C ALA A 41 11.85 6.78 -0.77
N ARG A 42 12.71 7.77 -0.52
CA ARG A 42 14.17 7.60 -0.53
C ARG A 42 14.66 6.63 0.54
N SER A 43 14.11 6.70 1.75
CA SER A 43 14.48 5.80 2.85
C SER A 43 14.15 4.35 2.51
N LEU A 44 12.98 4.10 1.93
CA LEU A 44 12.56 2.77 1.50
C LEU A 44 13.40 2.23 0.34
N ALA A 45 13.73 3.06 -0.64
CA ALA A 45 14.63 2.68 -1.73
C ALA A 45 16.03 2.29 -1.20
N SER A 46 16.60 3.13 -0.33
CA SER A 46 17.91 2.85 0.30
C SER A 46 17.90 1.57 1.14
N ARG A 47 16.80 1.31 1.87
CA ARG A 47 16.62 0.06 2.63
C ARG A 47 16.58 -1.15 1.70
N ALA A 48 15.87 -1.08 0.58
CA ALA A 48 15.85 -2.16 -0.40
C ALA A 48 17.25 -2.47 -0.93
N ASP A 49 18.04 -1.44 -1.26
CA ASP A 49 19.40 -1.63 -1.78
C ASP A 49 20.34 -2.21 -0.72
N TRP A 50 20.21 -1.79 0.54
CA TRP A 50 20.96 -2.37 1.65
C TRP A 50 20.62 -3.84 1.89
N ILE A 51 19.34 -4.21 1.81
CA ILE A 51 18.89 -5.61 1.93
C ILE A 51 19.50 -6.44 0.79
N MET A 52 19.42 -5.95 -0.44
CA MET A 52 19.98 -6.61 -1.61
C MET A 52 21.50 -6.78 -1.52
N ALA A 53 22.21 -5.79 -0.98
CA ALA A 53 23.66 -5.87 -0.78
C ALA A 53 24.08 -6.89 0.30
N LYS A 54 23.20 -7.18 1.27
CA LYS A 54 23.49 -8.10 2.37
C LYS A 54 22.84 -9.48 2.24
N ARG A 55 21.90 -9.67 1.31
CA ARG A 55 21.11 -10.90 1.16
C ARG A 55 21.95 -12.16 0.97
N GLU A 56 23.10 -12.06 0.32
CA GLU A 56 23.95 -13.22 0.00
C GLU A 56 24.64 -13.81 1.23
N ARG A 57 24.61 -13.11 2.37
CA ARG A 57 25.23 -13.58 3.62
C ARG A 57 24.47 -14.72 4.27
N ASP A 58 23.18 -14.87 3.96
CA ASP A 58 22.32 -15.90 4.53
C ASP A 58 21.42 -16.51 3.44
N SER A 59 21.74 -17.73 3.03
CA SER A 59 21.00 -18.45 1.98
C SER A 59 19.59 -18.84 2.38
N VAL A 60 19.31 -18.98 3.68
CA VAL A 60 17.98 -19.31 4.22
C VAL A 60 17.07 -18.09 4.15
N LEU A 61 17.62 -16.91 4.45
CA LEU A 61 16.87 -15.65 4.46
C LEU A 61 16.83 -14.95 3.10
N ARG A 62 17.56 -15.44 2.09
CA ARG A 62 17.64 -14.82 0.76
C ARG A 62 16.27 -14.57 0.12
N ALA A 63 15.38 -15.55 0.16
CA ALA A 63 14.04 -15.41 -0.39
C ALA A 63 13.21 -14.35 0.34
N GLN A 64 13.34 -14.27 1.67
CA GLN A 64 12.68 -13.26 2.50
C GLN A 64 13.27 -11.86 2.25
N ALA A 65 14.59 -11.76 2.09
CA ALA A 65 15.28 -10.53 1.72
C ALA A 65 14.82 -10.02 0.34
N ASP A 66 14.64 -10.90 -0.64
CA ASP A 66 14.13 -10.53 -1.96
C ASP A 66 12.65 -10.08 -1.91
N ILE A 67 11.84 -10.67 -1.05
CA ILE A 67 10.44 -10.24 -0.82
C ILE A 67 10.42 -8.85 -0.16
N GLU A 68 11.20 -8.66 0.90
CA GLU A 68 11.24 -7.40 1.65
C GLU A 68 11.80 -6.25 0.78
N ALA A 69 12.86 -6.50 0.01
CA ALA A 69 13.43 -5.51 -0.91
C ALA A 69 12.41 -5.10 -1.99
N ARG A 70 11.67 -6.06 -2.56
CA ARG A 70 10.59 -5.78 -3.51
C ARG A 70 9.47 -4.98 -2.86
N HIS A 71 9.10 -5.31 -1.62
CA HIS A 71 8.06 -4.58 -0.89
C HIS A 71 8.48 -3.11 -0.67
N CYS A 72 9.71 -2.89 -0.19
CA CYS A 72 10.26 -1.56 0.00
C CYS A 72 10.26 -0.73 -1.29
N ARG A 73 10.68 -1.32 -2.43
CA ARG A 73 10.64 -0.65 -3.74
C ARG A 73 9.23 -0.31 -4.18
N ARG A 74 8.28 -1.24 -4.04
CA ARG A 74 6.88 -1.02 -4.42
C ARG A 74 6.24 0.12 -3.63
N ILE A 75 6.53 0.22 -2.32
CA ILE A 75 6.02 1.34 -1.51
C ILE A 75 6.72 2.65 -1.91
N ALA A 76 8.03 2.64 -2.14
CA ALA A 76 8.76 3.83 -2.61
C ALA A 76 8.20 4.37 -3.94
N GLU A 77 7.91 3.47 -4.89
CA GLU A 77 7.29 3.81 -6.17
C GLU A 77 5.87 4.34 -6.00
N ALA A 78 5.06 3.74 -5.12
CA ALA A 78 3.72 4.23 -4.81
C ALA A 78 3.75 5.64 -4.21
N LEU A 79 4.66 5.91 -3.27
CA LEU A 79 4.87 7.24 -2.70
C LEU A 79 5.33 8.25 -3.76
N ALA A 80 6.23 7.85 -4.66
CA ALA A 80 6.66 8.67 -5.78
C ALA A 80 5.54 8.91 -6.83
N GLY A 81 4.62 7.97 -6.99
CA GLY A 81 3.40 8.11 -7.78
C GLY A 81 2.46 9.17 -7.20
N LEU A 82 2.17 9.08 -5.90
CA LEU A 82 1.34 10.07 -5.19
C LEU A 82 1.89 11.50 -5.30
N ILE A 83 3.21 11.66 -5.26
CA ILE A 83 3.86 12.97 -5.45
C ILE A 83 3.66 13.51 -6.88
N ARG A 84 3.67 12.63 -7.89
CA ARG A 84 3.48 13.04 -9.30
C ARG A 84 2.04 13.36 -9.63
N GLU A 85 1.09 12.63 -9.04
CA GLU A 85 -0.35 12.83 -9.26
C GLU A 85 -0.94 14.00 -8.45
N GLY A 86 -0.23 14.45 -7.41
CA GLY A 86 -0.59 15.62 -6.60
C GLY A 86 -0.09 16.97 -7.13
N ASN A 87 0.60 16.98 -8.27
CA ASN A 87 0.96 18.18 -9.05
C ASN A 87 0.16 18.23 -10.35
#